data_AF-A0A090WZ77-F1
#
_entry.id   AF-A0A090WZ77-F1
#
_cell.length_a   1.000
_cell.length_b   1.000
_cell.length_c   1.000
_cell.angle_alpha   90.00
_cell.angle_beta   90.00
_cell.angle_gamma   90.00
#
_symmetry.space_group_name_H-M   'P 1'
#
loop_
_entity.id
_entity.type
_entity.pdbx_description
1 polymer ?
#
loop_
_entity_poly.entity_id
_entity_poly.type
_entity_poly.pdbx_seq_one_letter_code
_entity_poly.pdbx_strand_id
1 'polypeptide(L)'
;MQFNYKYGSGSAVNNGVSSTNVSFAPDVLRDPTFFVGTLDKKIPFREAISALHHVVVADFNFQPKDNSAYLAWLKGQEEIWLSEASSDLSKLRSEIHEVRAKMDGLRKERDSIMKPYYKAQSAYFKFLYKRDMDAWMVLDPVITVHPDQVFFECFSKDESVYGKLSCGYDVFKDINEFKCGTTNIDYSKKLYEEFQKIRTYKETDFKIDPKGFDVKTTGEDNYREVKIDLPDSWVRGFLQVSTAMTTKKVSFELEAIDIANFISVLKRNKERRGGPRSIKYILKPNEPIVAVFEPWNIEIVCNQSIYKGDEYEEIRVWGDVDVFYF
;
A
#
# COMPACT_ATOMS: atom_id res chain seq x y z
N MET A 1 38.16 -7.72 13.65
CA MET A 1 37.19 -8.56 12.92
C MET A 1 37.73 -8.77 11.51
N GLN A 2 38.09 -10.00 11.14
CA GLN A 2 38.51 -10.31 9.76
C GLN A 2 37.26 -10.64 8.94
N PHE A 3 36.90 -9.77 8.00
CA PHE A 3 35.80 -10.03 7.07
C PHE A 3 36.34 -10.85 5.90
N ASN A 4 35.76 -12.04 5.70
CA ASN A 4 36.16 -12.96 4.63
C ASN A 4 35.13 -12.87 3.52
N TYR A 5 35.49 -12.24 2.40
CA TYR A 5 34.59 -12.03 1.25
C TYR A 5 34.91 -13.03 0.14
N LYS A 6 33.90 -13.53 -0.58
CA LYS A 6 34.10 -14.37 -1.76
C LYS A 6 33.13 -13.96 -2.85
N TYR A 7 33.66 -13.24 -3.83
CA TYR A 7 32.91 -12.81 -4.99
C TYR A 7 32.94 -13.89 -6.08
N GLY A 8 31.81 -14.15 -6.73
CA GLY A 8 31.70 -15.15 -7.81
C GLY A 8 32.42 -14.71 -9.10
N SER A 9 32.67 -13.41 -9.24
CA SER A 9 33.43 -12.77 -10.33
C SER A 9 33.97 -11.41 -9.84
N GLY A 10 34.73 -10.67 -10.65
CA GLY A 10 35.13 -9.30 -10.32
C GLY A 10 34.10 -8.27 -10.80
N SER A 11 33.84 -7.23 -10.02
CA SER A 11 33.11 -6.04 -10.51
C SER A 11 33.95 -5.34 -11.57
N ALA A 12 33.36 -4.96 -12.71
CA ALA A 12 34.07 -4.35 -13.82
C ALA A 12 33.28 -3.17 -14.40
N VAL A 13 34.02 -2.18 -14.91
CA VAL A 13 33.47 -1.07 -15.68
C VAL A 13 34.08 -1.13 -17.06
N ASN A 14 33.28 -1.49 -18.05
CA ASN A 14 33.67 -1.49 -19.45
C ASN A 14 33.15 -0.22 -20.10
N ASN A 15 34.06 0.71 -20.38
CA ASN A 15 33.74 2.01 -20.93
C ASN A 15 33.99 2.02 -22.45
N GLY A 16 32.92 2.13 -23.24
CA GLY A 16 32.95 2.27 -24.69
C GLY A 16 32.60 3.68 -25.15
N VAL A 17 32.86 3.99 -26.42
CA VAL A 17 32.65 5.33 -27.01
C VAL A 17 31.18 5.78 -26.95
N SER A 18 30.23 4.84 -26.93
CA SER A 18 28.78 5.11 -26.91
C SER A 18 28.05 4.60 -25.66
N SER A 19 28.69 3.85 -24.77
CA SER A 19 28.06 3.33 -23.55
C SER A 19 29.08 2.89 -22.51
N THR A 20 28.68 3.02 -21.24
CA THR A 20 29.42 2.50 -20.09
C THR A 20 28.64 1.33 -19.51
N ASN A 21 29.22 0.13 -19.51
CA ASN A 21 28.65 -1.04 -18.86
C ASN A 21 29.32 -1.25 -17.50
N VAL A 22 28.52 -1.20 -16.44
CA VAL A 22 28.96 -1.47 -15.07
C VAL A 22 28.40 -2.81 -14.63
N SER A 23 29.27 -3.75 -14.27
CA SER A 23 28.89 -5.04 -13.69
C SER A 23 29.39 -5.13 -12.26
N PHE A 24 28.51 -5.51 -11.32
CA PHE A 24 28.84 -5.75 -9.92
C PHE A 24 28.79 -7.23 -9.62
N ALA A 25 29.80 -7.75 -8.93
CA ALA A 25 29.80 -9.12 -8.43
C ALA A 25 29.41 -9.12 -6.93
N PRO A 26 28.31 -9.78 -6.54
CA PRO A 26 27.91 -9.86 -5.14
C PRO A 26 28.80 -10.83 -4.35
N ASP A 27 28.90 -10.60 -3.05
CA ASP A 27 29.56 -11.53 -2.13
C ASP A 27 28.70 -12.79 -1.96
N VAL A 28 29.22 -13.92 -2.42
CA VAL A 28 28.55 -15.22 -2.44
C VAL A 28 28.66 -15.93 -1.08
N LEU A 29 29.50 -15.44 -0.17
CA LEU A 29 29.61 -15.95 1.21
C LEU A 29 28.62 -15.31 2.19
N ARG A 30 27.80 -14.36 1.76
CA ARG A 30 26.83 -13.74 2.67
C ARG A 30 25.82 -14.78 3.13
N ASP A 31 25.93 -15.21 4.39
CA ASP A 31 24.93 -16.08 5.00
C ASP A 31 23.56 -15.41 4.86
N PRO A 32 22.54 -16.16 4.44
CA PRO A 32 21.24 -15.58 4.23
C PRO A 32 20.63 -15.10 5.56
N THR A 33 19.83 -14.04 5.46
CA THR A 33 19.20 -13.35 6.59
C THR A 33 18.37 -14.30 7.43
N PHE A 34 18.59 -14.32 8.74
CA PHE A 34 17.76 -15.07 9.68
C PHE A 34 17.58 -14.30 10.98
N PHE A 35 16.48 -14.56 11.67
CA PHE A 35 16.19 -13.99 12.99
C PHE A 35 15.30 -14.95 13.77
N VAL A 36 15.61 -15.16 15.05
CA VAL A 36 14.83 -16.00 15.94
C VAL A 36 14.67 -15.27 17.27
N GLY A 37 13.43 -15.00 17.65
CA GLY A 37 13.09 -14.46 18.95
C GLY A 37 11.67 -14.86 19.37
N THR A 38 11.42 -14.89 20.66
CA THR A 38 10.08 -15.16 21.20
C THR A 38 9.35 -13.84 21.39
N LEU A 39 8.10 -13.74 20.92
CA LEU A 39 7.35 -12.50 20.93
C LEU A 39 6.89 -12.15 22.36
N ASP A 40 7.32 -10.99 22.88
CA ASP A 40 6.94 -10.49 24.21
C ASP A 40 5.71 -9.57 24.10
N LYS A 41 5.80 -8.52 23.26
CA LYS A 41 4.71 -7.56 23.01
C LYS A 41 3.70 -8.10 21.99
N LYS A 42 3.01 -9.18 22.36
CA LYS A 42 2.14 -9.99 21.47
C LYS A 42 0.96 -9.24 20.85
N ILE A 43 0.17 -8.53 21.67
CA ILE A 43 -1.05 -7.85 21.19
C ILE A 43 -0.69 -6.64 20.31
N PRO A 44 0.21 -5.72 20.73
CA PRO A 44 0.64 -4.63 19.86
C PRO A 44 1.19 -5.12 18.51
N PHE A 45 2.04 -6.15 18.53
CA PHE A 45 2.57 -6.75 17.30
C PHE A 45 1.46 -7.28 16.39
N ARG A 46 0.50 -8.05 16.95
CA ARG A 46 -0.63 -8.58 16.19
C ARG A 46 -1.44 -7.49 15.50
N GLU A 47 -1.84 -6.45 16.24
CA GLU A 47 -2.64 -5.36 15.64
C GLU A 47 -1.84 -4.61 14.57
N ALA A 48 -0.55 -4.37 14.81
CA ALA A 48 0.31 -3.65 13.89
C ALA A 48 0.57 -4.43 12.59
N ILE A 49 0.90 -5.73 12.67
CA ILE A 49 1.07 -6.58 11.47
C ILE A 49 -0.26 -6.77 10.73
N SER A 50 -1.39 -6.76 11.43
CA SER A 50 -2.73 -6.80 10.82
C SER A 50 -3.05 -5.51 10.06
N ALA A 51 -2.65 -4.35 10.58
CA ALA A 51 -2.77 -3.09 9.86
C ALA A 51 -1.92 -3.11 8.58
N LEU A 52 -0.70 -3.66 8.65
CA LEU A 52 0.16 -3.83 7.48
C LEU A 52 -0.48 -4.74 6.42
N HIS A 53 -1.14 -5.83 6.83
CA HIS A 53 -1.89 -6.70 5.92
C HIS A 53 -2.98 -5.94 5.14
N HIS A 54 -3.70 -5.03 5.81
CA HIS A 54 -4.71 -4.22 5.14
C HIS A 54 -4.11 -3.28 4.09
N VAL A 55 -2.86 -2.86 4.24
CA VAL A 55 -2.13 -2.11 3.21
C VAL A 55 -1.78 -3.02 2.04
N VAL A 56 -1.17 -4.18 2.30
CA VAL A 56 -0.79 -5.17 1.28
C VAL A 56 -1.96 -5.56 0.37
N VAL A 57 -3.14 -5.77 0.96
CA VAL A 57 -4.33 -6.21 0.21
C VAL A 57 -5.09 -5.05 -0.43
N ALA A 58 -4.86 -3.81 0.00
CA ALA A 58 -5.57 -2.65 -0.52
C ALA A 58 -5.32 -2.48 -2.03
N ASP A 59 -6.41 -2.20 -2.74
CA ASP A 59 -6.40 -1.78 -4.14
C ASP A 59 -7.40 -0.64 -4.27
N PHE A 60 -6.92 0.58 -4.47
CA PHE A 60 -7.78 1.76 -4.62
C PHE A 60 -8.12 2.06 -6.07
N ASN A 61 -7.72 1.20 -7.02
CA ASN A 61 -8.19 1.30 -8.39
C ASN A 61 -9.71 1.15 -8.46
N PHE A 62 -10.32 1.82 -9.43
CA PHE A 62 -11.76 1.69 -9.65
C PHE A 62 -12.09 0.26 -10.05
N GLN A 63 -12.74 -0.47 -9.12
CA GLN A 63 -13.31 -1.78 -9.38
C GLN A 63 -14.76 -1.59 -9.83
N PRO A 64 -15.12 -1.86 -11.11
CA PRO A 64 -16.49 -1.73 -11.56
C PRO A 64 -17.38 -2.66 -10.73
N LYS A 65 -18.47 -2.12 -10.19
CA LYS A 65 -19.46 -2.95 -9.50
C LYS A 65 -19.99 -4.00 -10.47
N ASP A 66 -20.06 -5.24 -10.02
CA ASP A 66 -20.75 -6.29 -10.75
C ASP A 66 -22.25 -5.96 -10.80
N ASN A 67 -22.63 -5.30 -11.89
CA ASN A 67 -23.99 -4.87 -12.15
C ASN A 67 -24.77 -5.93 -12.95
N SER A 68 -24.28 -7.17 -13.07
CA SER A 68 -24.92 -8.23 -13.85
C SER A 68 -26.40 -8.44 -13.45
N ALA A 69 -26.68 -8.51 -12.15
CA ALA A 69 -28.04 -8.65 -11.61
C ALA A 69 -28.91 -7.41 -11.86
N TYR A 70 -28.35 -6.20 -11.74
CA TYR A 70 -29.07 -4.95 -12.01
C TYR A 70 -29.37 -4.77 -13.49
N LEU A 71 -28.42 -5.09 -14.38
CA LEU A 71 -28.59 -5.05 -15.83
C LEU A 71 -29.63 -6.07 -16.31
N ALA A 72 -29.67 -7.26 -15.70
CA ALA A 72 -30.69 -8.27 -15.97
C ALA A 72 -32.10 -7.79 -15.56
N TRP A 73 -32.22 -7.14 -14.39
CA TRP A 73 -33.47 -6.54 -13.93
C TRP A 73 -33.90 -5.35 -14.78
N LEU A 74 -32.97 -4.44 -15.11
CA LEU A 74 -33.22 -3.25 -15.93
C LEU A 74 -33.79 -3.65 -17.31
N LYS A 75 -33.24 -4.70 -17.92
CA LYS A 75 -33.68 -5.21 -19.22
C LYS A 75 -35.13 -5.72 -19.19
N GLY A 76 -35.58 -6.27 -18.06
CA GLY A 76 -36.98 -6.67 -17.88
C GLY A 76 -37.93 -5.51 -17.55
N GLN A 77 -37.41 -4.42 -16.98
CA GLN A 77 -38.20 -3.24 -16.66
C GLN A 77 -38.27 -2.23 -17.82
N GLU A 78 -37.27 -2.22 -18.70
CA GLU A 78 -37.20 -1.37 -19.89
C GLU A 78 -38.38 -1.66 -20.85
N GLU A 79 -38.80 -2.92 -20.97
CA GLU A 79 -40.02 -3.31 -21.72
C GLU A 79 -41.30 -2.70 -21.12
N ILE A 80 -41.39 -2.61 -19.79
CA ILE A 80 -42.55 -2.06 -19.09
C ILE A 80 -42.58 -0.54 -19.23
N TRP A 81 -41.44 0.13 -19.06
CA TRP A 81 -41.33 1.58 -19.18
C TRP A 81 -41.44 2.10 -20.61
N LEU A 82 -40.99 1.32 -21.61
CA LEU A 82 -41.25 1.62 -23.02
C LEU A 82 -42.74 1.55 -23.37
N SER A 83 -43.52 0.73 -22.64
CA SER A 83 -44.97 0.62 -22.80
C SER A 83 -45.74 1.76 -22.10
N GLU A 84 -45.21 2.30 -21.00
CA GLU A 84 -45.85 3.38 -20.22
C GLU A 84 -45.46 4.80 -20.67
N ALA A 85 -44.35 4.97 -21.40
CA ALA A 85 -43.85 6.29 -21.77
C ALA A 85 -44.47 6.85 -23.08
N SER A 86 -45.76 7.16 -23.05
CA SER A 86 -46.37 8.11 -24.00
C SER A 86 -47.27 9.15 -23.33
N SER A 87 -46.68 10.31 -23.00
CA SER A 87 -47.16 11.68 -23.32
C SER A 87 -46.34 12.74 -22.55
N ASP A 88 -45.96 13.81 -23.26
CA ASP A 88 -45.34 15.07 -22.81
C ASP A 88 -43.98 15.08 -22.10
N LEU A 89 -42.90 14.90 -22.89
CA LEU A 89 -41.53 15.32 -22.52
C LEU A 89 -40.69 15.71 -23.76
N SER A 90 -41.29 16.25 -24.84
CA SER A 90 -40.57 16.45 -26.12
C SER A 90 -39.40 17.45 -26.02
N LYS A 91 -39.56 18.53 -25.25
CA LYS A 91 -38.50 19.55 -25.06
C LYS A 91 -37.35 19.05 -24.18
N LEU A 92 -37.63 18.42 -23.05
CA LEU A 92 -36.59 17.90 -22.15
C LEU A 92 -35.85 16.71 -22.79
N ARG A 93 -36.53 15.86 -23.56
CA ARG A 93 -35.88 14.80 -24.35
C ARG A 93 -34.91 15.38 -25.39
N SER A 94 -35.29 16.48 -26.05
CA SER A 94 -34.42 17.13 -27.03
C SER A 94 -33.16 17.69 -26.37
N GLU A 95 -33.28 18.39 -25.24
CA GLU A 95 -32.13 18.92 -24.50
C GLU A 95 -31.23 17.80 -23.95
N ILE A 96 -31.83 16.75 -23.35
CA ILE A 96 -31.07 15.58 -22.88
C ILE A 96 -30.35 14.89 -24.05
N HIS A 97 -31.00 14.79 -25.21
CA HIS A 97 -30.40 14.19 -26.40
C HIS A 97 -29.21 15.01 -26.92
N GLU A 98 -29.32 16.34 -27.00
CA GLU A 98 -28.21 17.21 -27.41
C GLU A 98 -27.03 17.15 -26.44
N VAL A 99 -27.29 17.21 -25.13
CA VAL A 99 -26.23 17.14 -24.12
C VAL A 99 -25.54 15.78 -24.15
N ARG A 100 -26.30 14.69 -24.30
CA ARG A 100 -25.73 13.33 -24.45
C ARG A 100 -24.93 13.18 -25.74
N ALA A 101 -25.43 13.69 -26.86
CA ALA A 101 -24.70 13.66 -28.13
C ALA A 101 -23.36 14.41 -28.05
N LYS A 102 -23.35 15.57 -27.39
CA LYS A 102 -22.12 16.34 -27.16
C LYS A 102 -21.14 15.62 -26.24
N MET A 103 -21.64 15.01 -25.15
CA MET A 103 -20.84 14.22 -24.24
C MET A 103 -20.25 12.97 -24.93
N ASP A 104 -21.03 12.30 -25.77
CA ASP A 104 -20.58 11.12 -26.52
C ASP A 104 -19.54 11.49 -27.59
N GLY A 105 -19.65 12.66 -28.20
CA GLY A 105 -18.62 13.23 -29.07
C GLY A 105 -17.30 13.43 -28.32
N LEU A 106 -17.34 14.10 -27.18
CA LEU A 106 -16.16 14.34 -26.33
C LEU A 106 -15.55 13.04 -25.80
N ARG A 107 -16.37 12.05 -25.43
CA ARG A 107 -15.90 10.72 -25.02
C ARG A 107 -15.22 9.99 -26.16
N LYS A 108 -15.79 10.02 -27.38
CA LYS A 108 -15.15 9.42 -28.58
C LYS A 108 -13.80 10.07 -28.88
N GLU A 109 -13.70 11.38 -28.74
CA GLU A 109 -12.45 12.12 -28.96
C GLU A 109 -11.41 11.78 -27.89
N ARG A 110 -11.79 11.79 -26.61
CA ARG A 110 -10.93 11.33 -25.50
C ARG A 110 -10.49 9.89 -25.70
N ASP A 111 -11.41 8.99 -26.05
CA ASP A 111 -11.13 7.58 -26.23
C ASP A 111 -10.19 7.38 -27.42
N SER A 112 -10.33 8.16 -28.50
CA SER A 112 -9.38 8.20 -29.62
C SER A 112 -7.97 8.59 -29.18
N ILE A 113 -7.85 9.70 -28.43
CA ILE A 113 -6.57 10.22 -27.92
C ILE A 113 -5.92 9.23 -26.95
N MET A 114 -6.70 8.62 -26.07
CA MET A 114 -6.20 7.75 -25.01
C MET A 114 -6.07 6.28 -25.44
N LYS A 115 -6.61 5.91 -26.60
CA LYS A 115 -6.54 4.54 -27.17
C LYS A 115 -5.12 3.99 -27.22
N PRO A 116 -4.09 4.73 -27.66
CA PRO A 116 -2.71 4.23 -27.71
C PRO A 116 -2.16 3.96 -26.32
N TYR A 117 -2.45 4.83 -25.36
CA TYR A 117 -2.04 4.67 -23.95
C TYR A 117 -2.69 3.44 -23.32
N TYR A 118 -4.02 3.30 -23.38
CA TYR A 118 -4.71 2.15 -22.80
C TYR A 118 -4.35 0.83 -23.51
N LYS A 119 -4.04 0.88 -24.82
CA LYS A 119 -3.53 -0.28 -25.55
C LYS A 119 -2.12 -0.68 -25.09
N ALA A 120 -1.23 0.28 -24.86
CA ALA A 120 0.11 0.03 -24.33
C ALA A 120 0.06 -0.50 -22.88
N GLN A 121 -0.77 0.11 -22.04
CA GLN A 121 -1.02 -0.32 -20.67
C GLN A 121 -1.59 -1.75 -20.62
N SER A 122 -2.62 -2.04 -21.42
CA SER A 122 -3.20 -3.38 -21.51
C SER A 122 -2.21 -4.41 -22.07
N ALA A 123 -1.37 -4.04 -23.04
CA ALA A 123 -0.33 -4.93 -23.56
C ALA A 123 0.74 -5.25 -22.51
N TYR A 124 1.15 -4.25 -21.73
CA TYR A 124 2.08 -4.42 -20.59
C TYR A 124 1.49 -5.34 -19.52
N PHE A 125 0.27 -5.09 -19.06
CA PHE A 125 -0.38 -5.96 -18.07
C PHE A 125 -0.65 -7.36 -18.63
N LYS A 126 -1.08 -7.49 -19.88
CA LYS A 126 -1.30 -8.81 -20.52
C LYS A 126 0.00 -9.58 -20.73
N PHE A 127 1.12 -8.88 -20.90
CA PHE A 127 2.45 -9.48 -20.90
C PHE A 127 2.82 -9.99 -19.50
N LEU A 128 2.60 -9.19 -18.46
CA LEU A 128 2.79 -9.61 -17.06
C LEU A 128 1.92 -10.84 -16.72
N TYR A 129 0.62 -10.82 -17.05
CA TYR A 129 -0.32 -11.92 -16.84
C TYR A 129 0.13 -13.25 -17.46
N LYS A 130 0.64 -13.18 -18.69
CA LYS A 130 1.01 -14.37 -19.47
C LYS A 130 2.36 -14.93 -19.07
N ARG A 131 3.26 -14.08 -18.58
CA ARG A 131 4.63 -14.47 -18.25
C ARG A 131 4.72 -14.97 -16.81
N ASP A 132 3.93 -14.40 -15.90
CA ASP A 132 4.04 -14.69 -14.48
C ASP A 132 2.72 -14.37 -13.76
N MET A 133 1.79 -15.33 -13.79
CA MET A 133 0.46 -15.20 -13.18
C MET A 133 0.54 -15.08 -11.65
N ASP A 134 1.56 -15.70 -11.05
CA ASP A 134 1.83 -15.68 -9.61
C ASP A 134 2.44 -14.33 -9.18
N ALA A 135 3.26 -13.68 -10.02
CA ALA A 135 3.78 -12.34 -9.75
C ALA A 135 2.72 -11.22 -9.85
N TRP A 136 1.59 -11.47 -10.54
CA TRP A 136 0.43 -10.56 -10.51
C TRP A 136 -0.30 -10.67 -9.16
N MET A 137 -0.39 -11.87 -8.58
CA MET A 137 -1.31 -12.13 -7.46
C MET A 137 -0.74 -11.91 -6.07
N VAL A 138 0.58 -11.78 -5.91
CA VAL A 138 1.20 -11.76 -4.60
C VAL A 138 2.24 -10.65 -4.53
N LEU A 139 1.85 -9.52 -3.92
CA LEU A 139 2.73 -8.40 -3.63
C LEU A 139 3.14 -8.51 -2.16
N ASP A 140 4.34 -9.01 -1.96
CA ASP A 140 4.77 -9.49 -0.67
C ASP A 140 5.56 -8.48 0.13
N PRO A 141 5.25 -8.31 1.43
CA PRO A 141 6.04 -7.48 2.31
C PRO A 141 7.49 -7.98 2.35
N VAL A 142 8.40 -7.01 2.25
CA VAL A 142 9.83 -7.19 2.41
C VAL A 142 10.16 -7.11 3.90
N ILE A 143 10.92 -8.06 4.39
CA ILE A 143 11.41 -8.08 5.77
C ILE A 143 12.89 -7.78 5.80
N THR A 144 13.27 -6.82 6.61
CA THR A 144 14.67 -6.52 6.88
C THR A 144 14.99 -6.72 8.35
N VAL A 145 16.02 -7.54 8.59
CA VAL A 145 16.68 -7.68 9.88
C VAL A 145 17.84 -6.69 9.91
N HIS A 146 17.65 -5.60 10.66
CA HIS A 146 18.66 -4.57 10.91
C HIS A 146 19.25 -4.77 12.31
N PRO A 147 20.50 -4.37 12.60
CA PRO A 147 21.13 -4.52 13.92
C PRO A 147 20.31 -4.04 15.13
N ASP A 148 19.40 -3.08 14.93
CA ASP A 148 18.63 -2.46 16.02
C ASP A 148 17.13 -2.83 16.02
N GLN A 149 16.63 -3.37 14.90
CA GLN A 149 15.20 -3.63 14.70
C GLN A 149 14.93 -4.62 13.58
N VAL A 150 13.81 -5.31 13.66
CA VAL A 150 13.23 -6.05 12.53
C VAL A 150 12.11 -5.19 11.95
N PHE A 151 12.12 -4.93 10.65
CA PHE A 151 11.05 -4.16 10.02
C PHE A 151 10.50 -4.81 8.76
N PHE A 152 9.23 -4.54 8.50
CA PHE A 152 8.44 -5.06 7.40
C PHE A 152 8.00 -3.88 6.55
N GLU A 153 8.17 -3.96 5.25
CA GLU A 153 7.77 -2.91 4.31
C GLU A 153 6.92 -3.49 3.20
N CYS A 154 5.87 -2.79 2.80
CA CYS A 154 5.04 -3.18 1.68
C CYS A 154 4.47 -1.98 0.96
N PHE A 155 4.05 -2.21 -0.28
CA PHE A 155 3.14 -1.32 -0.98
C PHE A 155 1.75 -1.95 -1.11
N SER A 156 0.73 -1.11 -1.28
CA SER A 156 -0.59 -1.55 -1.74
C SER A 156 -0.53 -2.10 -3.17
N LYS A 157 -1.59 -2.78 -3.61
CA LYS A 157 -1.63 -3.42 -4.94
C LYS A 157 -1.54 -2.44 -6.10
N ASP A 158 -2.02 -1.23 -5.87
CA ASP A 158 -1.96 -0.09 -6.78
C ASP A 158 -0.73 0.79 -6.56
N GLU A 159 0.18 0.39 -5.66
CA GLU A 159 1.44 1.08 -5.31
C GLU A 159 1.26 2.53 -4.82
N SER A 160 0.04 2.92 -4.43
CA SER A 160 -0.28 4.26 -3.96
C SER A 160 0.00 4.49 -2.48
N VAL A 161 0.06 3.40 -1.68
CA VAL A 161 0.33 3.45 -0.24
C VAL A 161 1.56 2.64 0.08
N TYR A 162 2.49 3.26 0.81
CA TYR A 162 3.62 2.58 1.41
C TYR A 162 3.38 2.39 2.91
N GLY A 163 3.58 1.18 3.40
CA GLY A 163 3.51 0.83 4.82
C GLY A 163 4.83 0.29 5.31
N LYS A 164 5.27 0.76 6.49
CA LYS A 164 6.41 0.21 7.21
C LYS A 164 6.07 -0.06 8.66
N LEU A 165 6.23 -1.30 9.07
CA LEU A 165 6.16 -1.72 10.47
C LEU A 165 7.56 -1.94 10.99
N SER A 166 8.00 -1.15 11.97
CA SER A 166 9.30 -1.35 12.62
C SER A 166 9.10 -1.93 14.02
N CYS A 167 9.78 -3.04 14.31
CA CYS A 167 9.78 -3.69 15.61
C CYS A 167 11.18 -3.60 16.21
N GLY A 168 11.33 -2.78 17.26
CA GLY A 168 12.52 -2.79 18.09
C GLY A 168 12.72 -4.16 18.74
N TYR A 169 13.96 -4.48 19.11
CA TYR A 169 14.26 -5.76 19.74
C TYR A 169 13.60 -5.94 21.11
N ASP A 170 13.15 -4.86 21.76
CA ASP A 170 12.34 -4.87 22.98
C ASP A 170 10.92 -5.47 22.78
N VAL A 171 10.50 -5.69 21.54
CA VAL A 171 9.27 -6.42 21.19
C VAL A 171 9.44 -7.92 21.39
N PHE A 172 10.68 -8.42 21.40
CA PHE A 172 11.04 -9.82 21.51
C PHE A 172 11.82 -10.09 22.80
N LYS A 173 11.69 -11.32 23.31
CA LYS A 173 12.54 -11.90 24.36
C LYS A 173 13.29 -13.10 23.77
N ASP A 174 14.35 -13.53 24.44
CA ASP A 174 15.13 -14.71 24.04
C ASP A 174 15.61 -14.66 22.57
N ILE A 175 16.13 -13.50 22.15
CA ILE A 175 16.68 -13.31 20.81
C ILE A 175 17.98 -14.11 20.71
N ASN A 176 18.00 -15.10 19.82
CA ASN A 176 19.18 -15.90 19.52
C ASN A 176 20.14 -15.15 18.56
N GLU A 177 21.20 -15.81 18.09
CA GLU A 177 21.99 -15.29 16.98
C GLU A 177 21.07 -14.94 15.78
N PHE A 178 21.36 -13.83 15.10
CA PHE A 178 20.64 -13.39 13.91
C PHE A 178 21.64 -12.88 12.87
N LYS A 179 21.23 -12.88 11.60
CA LYS A 179 22.04 -12.36 10.50
C LYS A 179 21.29 -11.25 9.78
N CYS A 180 21.93 -10.08 9.69
CA CYS A 180 21.34 -8.92 9.05
C CYS A 180 21.22 -9.05 7.53
N GLY A 181 20.09 -8.59 7.02
CA GLY A 181 19.80 -8.54 5.60
C GLY A 181 18.31 -8.45 5.35
N THR A 182 17.93 -8.62 4.09
CA THR A 182 16.56 -8.44 3.63
C THR A 182 16.09 -9.70 2.92
N THR A 183 14.85 -10.12 3.20
CA THR A 183 14.18 -11.26 2.58
C THR A 183 12.73 -10.92 2.30
N ASN A 184 12.09 -11.68 1.41
CA ASN A 184 10.67 -11.58 1.11
C ASN A 184 9.93 -12.77 1.74
N ILE A 185 8.63 -12.60 1.99
CA ILE A 185 7.72 -13.65 2.51
C ILE A 185 6.46 -13.67 1.67
N ASP A 186 5.95 -14.85 1.28
CA ASP A 186 4.60 -14.92 0.71
C ASP A 186 3.53 -14.68 1.78
N TYR A 187 2.96 -13.49 1.72
CA TYR A 187 1.96 -13.02 2.65
C TYR A 187 0.59 -13.51 2.21
N SER A 188 0.39 -14.80 2.41
CA SER A 188 -0.88 -15.44 2.16
C SER A 188 -1.95 -15.05 3.19
N LYS A 189 -3.22 -15.17 2.80
CA LYS A 189 -4.35 -15.04 3.74
C LYS A 189 -4.22 -16.00 4.94
N LYS A 190 -3.60 -17.17 4.73
CA LYS A 190 -3.33 -18.14 5.81
C LYS A 190 -2.36 -17.57 6.83
N LEU A 191 -1.26 -16.97 6.38
CA LEU A 191 -0.29 -16.32 7.28
C LEU A 191 -0.95 -15.21 8.11
N TYR A 192 -1.83 -14.42 7.49
CA TYR A 192 -2.64 -13.43 8.21
C TYR A 192 -3.53 -14.08 9.30
N GLU A 193 -4.22 -15.17 8.98
CA GLU A 193 -5.06 -15.91 9.92
C GLU A 193 -4.24 -16.49 11.09
N GLU A 194 -2.99 -16.92 10.86
CA GLU A 194 -2.08 -17.35 11.92
C GLU A 194 -1.71 -16.20 12.88
N PHE A 195 -1.43 -15.01 12.36
CA PHE A 195 -1.21 -13.84 13.22
C PHE A 195 -2.45 -13.53 14.09
N GLN A 196 -3.67 -13.74 13.57
CA GLN A 196 -4.89 -13.57 14.36
C GLN A 196 -5.01 -14.56 15.52
N LYS A 197 -4.31 -15.71 15.49
CA LYS A 197 -4.30 -16.70 16.58
C LYS A 197 -3.38 -16.31 17.74
N ILE A 198 -2.54 -15.27 17.61
CA ILE A 198 -1.65 -14.81 18.68
C ILE A 198 -2.46 -14.39 19.93
N ARG A 199 -2.08 -14.91 21.09
CA ARG A 199 -2.72 -14.66 22.39
C ARG A 199 -1.67 -14.38 23.47
N THR A 200 -2.02 -13.58 24.47
CA THR A 200 -1.13 -13.21 25.58
C THR A 200 -0.60 -14.41 26.36
N TYR A 201 -1.46 -15.40 26.60
CA TYR A 201 -1.16 -16.58 27.41
C TYR A 201 -0.38 -17.70 26.69
N LYS A 202 -0.24 -17.63 25.36
CA LYS A 202 0.56 -18.60 24.58
C LYS A 202 1.92 -18.00 24.25
N GLU A 203 2.97 -18.79 24.35
CA GLU A 203 4.25 -18.38 23.76
C GLU A 203 4.17 -18.46 22.24
N THR A 204 4.87 -17.55 21.57
CA THR A 204 4.87 -17.44 20.11
C THR A 204 6.30 -17.18 19.69
N ASP A 205 6.88 -18.16 19.02
CA ASP A 205 8.20 -18.04 18.43
C ASP A 205 8.08 -17.35 17.07
N PHE A 206 8.89 -16.32 16.87
CA PHE A 206 8.98 -15.58 15.63
C PHE A 206 10.30 -15.93 14.95
N LYS A 207 10.24 -16.63 13.81
CA LYS A 207 11.42 -17.19 13.13
C LYS A 207 11.45 -16.81 11.65
N ILE A 208 12.42 -15.98 11.28
CA ILE A 208 12.79 -15.68 9.90
C ILE A 208 13.91 -16.63 9.50
N ASP A 209 13.61 -17.54 8.58
CA ASP A 209 14.60 -18.43 7.96
C ASP A 209 14.80 -18.03 6.48
N PRO A 210 16.07 -17.97 6.01
CA PRO A 210 16.49 -17.89 4.61
C PRO A 210 15.69 -18.71 3.60
N LYS A 211 15.16 -19.85 4.04
CA LYS A 211 14.45 -20.85 3.24
C LYS A 211 12.92 -20.78 3.43
N GLY A 212 12.40 -19.78 4.12
CA GLY A 212 10.97 -19.58 4.38
C GLY A 212 10.66 -19.40 5.87
N PHE A 213 9.83 -18.42 6.20
CA PHE A 213 9.44 -18.05 7.57
C PHE A 213 8.53 -19.09 8.23
N ASP A 214 8.74 -19.37 9.53
CA ASP A 214 8.00 -20.39 10.28
C ASP A 214 7.45 -19.79 11.59
N VAL A 215 6.15 -19.49 11.64
CA VAL A 215 5.47 -19.14 12.91
C VAL A 215 5.00 -20.41 13.57
N LYS A 216 5.77 -20.92 14.52
CA LYS A 216 5.37 -22.10 15.29
C LYS A 216 4.40 -21.71 16.40
N THR A 217 3.11 -21.93 16.17
CA THR A 217 2.14 -22.10 17.25
C THR A 217 2.08 -23.59 17.59
N THR A 218 2.04 -23.95 18.88
CA THR A 218 2.13 -25.35 19.33
C THR A 218 1.02 -26.21 18.70
N GLY A 219 1.39 -27.12 17.78
CA GLY A 219 0.53 -28.22 17.31
C GLY A 219 0.07 -28.27 15.85
N GLU A 220 0.62 -27.52 14.90
CA GLU A 220 0.19 -27.54 13.48
C GLU A 220 1.36 -27.76 12.49
N ASP A 221 1.03 -28.31 11.30
CA ASP A 221 1.98 -28.79 10.28
C ASP A 221 2.81 -27.68 9.61
N ASN A 222 4.09 -28.01 9.35
CA ASN A 222 5.09 -27.11 8.77
C ASN A 222 4.72 -26.67 7.35
N TYR A 223 4.54 -25.37 7.13
CA TYR A 223 4.48 -24.78 5.79
C TYR A 223 5.85 -24.23 5.40
N ARG A 224 6.30 -24.52 4.17
CA ARG A 224 7.61 -24.13 3.65
C ARG A 224 7.43 -23.35 2.35
N GLU A 225 7.94 -22.13 2.32
CA GLU A 225 7.64 -21.16 1.29
C GLU A 225 8.88 -20.80 0.44
N VAL A 226 8.65 -20.47 -0.83
CA VAL A 226 9.68 -20.31 -1.86
C VAL A 226 10.07 -18.83 -1.98
N LYS A 227 11.37 -18.55 -2.14
CA LYS A 227 11.91 -17.21 -2.37
C LYS A 227 11.42 -16.65 -3.72
N ILE A 228 10.73 -15.52 -3.70
CA ILE A 228 10.20 -14.82 -4.88
C ILE A 228 11.04 -13.56 -5.15
N ASP A 229 11.30 -13.24 -6.43
CA ASP A 229 11.97 -12.01 -6.85
C ASP A 229 11.01 -10.81 -6.82
N LEU A 230 11.48 -9.67 -6.31
CA LEU A 230 10.71 -8.42 -6.22
C LEU A 230 10.42 -7.82 -7.61
N PRO A 231 9.21 -7.29 -7.85
CA PRO A 231 8.92 -6.51 -9.05
C PRO A 231 9.78 -5.24 -9.16
N ASP A 232 10.18 -4.88 -10.40
CA ASP A 232 10.96 -3.66 -10.68
C ASP A 232 10.27 -2.37 -10.19
N SER A 233 8.94 -2.35 -10.19
CA SER A 233 8.13 -1.21 -9.72
C SER A 233 8.31 -0.96 -8.23
N TRP A 234 8.39 -2.02 -7.41
CA TRP A 234 8.67 -1.92 -5.98
C TRP A 234 10.07 -1.43 -5.69
N VAL A 235 11.08 -1.93 -6.41
CA VAL A 235 12.46 -1.45 -6.29
C VAL A 235 12.52 0.06 -6.54
N ARG A 236 11.83 0.53 -7.58
CA ARG A 236 11.69 1.96 -7.86
C ARG A 236 10.93 2.70 -6.75
N GLY A 237 9.83 2.12 -6.25
CA GLY A 237 9.04 2.67 -5.16
C GLY A 237 9.89 2.89 -3.89
N PHE A 238 10.69 1.91 -3.48
CA PHE A 238 11.59 2.04 -2.33
C PHE A 238 12.60 3.18 -2.49
N LEU A 239 13.16 3.35 -3.69
CA LEU A 239 14.07 4.46 -3.99
C LEU A 239 13.35 5.81 -3.94
N GLN A 240 12.12 5.89 -4.45
CA GLN A 240 11.31 7.10 -4.42
C GLN A 240 10.94 7.49 -2.99
N VAL A 241 10.48 6.54 -2.18
CA VAL A 241 10.17 6.74 -0.76
C VAL A 241 11.41 7.21 0.00
N SER A 242 12.55 6.54 -0.19
CA SER A 242 13.82 6.92 0.43
C SER A 242 14.24 8.34 0.05
N THR A 243 14.03 8.73 -1.20
CA THR A 243 14.34 10.10 -1.68
C THR A 243 13.38 11.11 -1.05
N ALA A 244 12.07 10.85 -1.07
CA ALA A 244 11.06 11.71 -0.45
C ALA A 244 11.32 11.92 1.05
N MET A 245 11.82 10.90 1.74
CA MET A 245 12.17 10.98 3.15
C MET A 245 13.30 11.97 3.49
N THR A 246 14.08 12.41 2.50
CA THR A 246 15.16 13.41 2.68
C THR A 246 14.69 14.86 2.47
N THR A 247 13.46 15.06 1.99
CA THR A 247 12.90 16.40 1.73
C THR A 247 12.51 17.09 3.04
N LYS A 248 12.40 18.43 3.04
CA LYS A 248 11.89 19.20 4.20
C LYS A 248 10.51 18.67 4.57
N LYS A 249 10.36 18.24 5.82
CA LYS A 249 9.11 17.71 6.39
C LYS A 249 8.54 18.71 7.37
N VAL A 250 7.22 18.75 7.44
CA VAL A 250 6.52 19.29 8.60
C VAL A 250 6.12 18.11 9.48
N SER A 251 6.39 18.21 10.77
CA SER A 251 6.07 17.18 11.75
C SER A 251 5.17 17.74 12.83
N PHE A 252 4.11 17.01 13.14
CA PHE A 252 3.25 17.29 14.28
C PHE A 252 2.77 15.96 14.88
N GLU A 253 2.42 15.99 16.15
CA GLU A 253 1.96 14.82 16.91
C GLU A 253 0.44 14.91 17.06
N LEU A 254 -0.24 13.78 16.87
CA LEU A 254 -1.67 13.65 17.13
C LEU A 254 -1.90 12.55 18.16
N GLU A 255 -2.84 12.81 19.07
CA GLU A 255 -3.32 11.81 20.00
C GLU A 255 -4.17 10.74 19.30
N ALA A 256 -4.18 9.53 19.87
CA ALA A 256 -4.91 8.40 19.28
C ALA A 256 -6.42 8.68 19.13
N ILE A 257 -6.99 9.49 20.04
CA ILE A 257 -8.40 9.89 19.98
C ILE A 257 -8.70 10.78 18.76
N ASP A 258 -7.76 11.64 18.37
CA ASP A 258 -7.92 12.53 17.23
C ASP A 258 -7.90 11.74 15.92
N ILE A 259 -6.99 10.76 15.81
CA ILE A 259 -6.98 9.80 14.69
C ILE A 259 -8.29 8.99 14.62
N ALA A 260 -8.83 8.56 15.76
CA ALA A 260 -10.12 7.87 15.79
C ALA A 260 -11.27 8.76 15.28
N ASN A 261 -11.25 10.05 15.61
CA ASN A 261 -12.21 11.03 15.09
C ASN A 261 -12.08 11.19 13.57
N PHE A 262 -10.85 11.23 13.05
CA PHE A 262 -10.59 11.33 11.61
C PHE A 262 -11.16 10.12 10.87
N ILE A 263 -10.88 8.91 11.37
CA ILE A 263 -11.39 7.65 10.80
C ILE A 263 -12.93 7.62 10.85
N SER A 264 -13.54 8.12 11.93
CA SER A 264 -15.00 8.20 12.06
C SER A 264 -15.61 9.09 10.97
N VAL A 265 -15.02 10.26 10.70
CA VAL A 265 -15.47 11.17 9.63
C VAL A 265 -15.32 10.51 8.26
N LEU A 266 -14.17 9.91 7.96
CA LEU A 266 -13.91 9.24 6.68
C LEU A 266 -14.82 8.03 6.45
N LYS A 267 -15.17 7.28 7.51
CA LYS A 267 -16.11 6.15 7.41
C LYS A 267 -17.54 6.59 7.12
N ARG A 268 -17.97 7.71 7.74
CA ARG A 268 -19.33 8.25 7.58
C ARG A 268 -19.52 8.96 6.24
N ASN A 269 -18.46 9.60 5.76
CA ASN A 269 -18.50 10.44 4.58
C ASN A 269 -17.68 9.78 3.46
N LYS A 270 -18.36 9.01 2.61
CA LYS A 270 -17.77 8.47 1.38
C LYS A 270 -18.03 9.41 0.22
N GLU A 271 -16.97 9.76 -0.50
CA GLU A 271 -17.09 10.63 -1.66
C GLU A 271 -17.81 9.88 -2.78
N ARG A 272 -18.89 10.49 -3.30
CA ARG A 272 -19.75 9.87 -4.32
C ARG A 272 -19.54 10.45 -5.73
N ARG A 273 -18.84 11.58 -5.84
CA ARG A 273 -18.79 12.41 -7.06
C ARG A 273 -17.41 12.51 -7.72
N GLY A 274 -16.40 11.83 -7.17
CA GLY A 274 -15.07 11.74 -7.78
C GLY A 274 -14.34 13.07 -7.90
N GLY A 275 -14.57 14.00 -6.97
CA GLY A 275 -13.79 15.22 -6.86
C GLY A 275 -12.44 14.97 -6.16
N PRO A 276 -11.58 16.01 -6.07
CA PRO A 276 -10.34 15.88 -5.35
C PRO A 276 -10.62 15.85 -3.84
N ARG A 277 -10.12 14.81 -3.16
CA ARG A 277 -10.22 14.62 -1.70
C ARG A 277 -8.93 15.06 -1.04
N SER A 278 -9.05 15.81 0.04
CA SER A 278 -7.88 16.21 0.81
C SER A 278 -8.19 16.37 2.29
N ILE A 279 -7.16 16.19 3.11
CA ILE A 279 -7.17 16.63 4.50
C ILE A 279 -6.25 17.84 4.57
N LYS A 280 -6.83 18.99 4.89
CA LYS A 280 -6.09 20.23 5.12
C LYS A 280 -5.83 20.39 6.61
N TYR A 281 -4.56 20.40 6.98
CA TYR A 281 -4.09 20.69 8.34
C TYR A 281 -3.76 22.18 8.46
N ILE A 282 -4.33 22.81 9.47
CA ILE A 282 -4.03 24.19 9.87
C ILE A 282 -3.21 24.11 11.15
N LEU A 283 -1.94 24.50 11.05
CA LEU A 283 -0.94 24.37 12.10
C LEU A 283 -0.56 25.76 12.60
N LYS A 284 -1.06 26.13 13.77
CA LYS A 284 -0.78 27.42 14.42
C LYS A 284 0.08 27.19 15.65
N PRO A 285 1.21 27.92 15.82
CA PRO A 285 2.10 27.75 16.96
C PRO A 285 1.36 27.83 18.30
N ASN A 286 1.54 26.82 19.15
CA ASN A 286 0.93 26.70 20.49
C ASN A 286 -0.62 26.66 20.50
N GLU A 287 -1.25 26.37 19.37
CA GLU A 287 -2.69 26.15 19.27
C GLU A 287 -3.01 24.69 18.93
N PRO A 288 -4.25 24.22 19.22
CA PRO A 288 -4.73 22.92 18.77
C PRO A 288 -4.63 22.76 17.26
N ILE A 289 -4.18 21.59 16.80
CA ILE A 289 -4.15 21.24 15.38
C ILE A 289 -5.57 21.13 14.87
N VAL A 290 -5.83 21.70 13.69
CA VAL A 290 -7.15 21.62 13.05
C VAL A 290 -7.04 20.88 11.73
N ALA A 291 -7.86 19.85 11.54
CA ALA A 291 -7.96 19.10 10.30
C ALA A 291 -9.31 19.36 9.61
N VAL A 292 -9.26 19.81 8.36
CA VAL A 292 -10.43 20.09 7.53
C VAL A 292 -10.53 19.02 6.45
N PHE A 293 -11.62 18.27 6.45
CA PHE A 293 -11.90 17.17 5.52
C PHE A 293 -12.66 17.68 4.30
N GLU A 294 -11.97 17.78 3.17
CA GLU A 294 -12.57 18.15 1.87
C GLU A 294 -13.03 16.88 1.12
N PRO A 295 -14.15 16.95 0.37
CA PRO A 295 -14.91 18.15 -0.02
C PRO A 295 -16.03 18.57 0.96
N TRP A 296 -16.19 17.89 2.10
CA TRP A 296 -17.30 18.16 3.03
C TRP A 296 -17.11 19.42 3.88
N ASN A 297 -15.89 19.95 3.94
CA ASN A 297 -15.48 21.04 4.83
C ASN A 297 -15.82 20.74 6.30
N ILE A 298 -15.68 19.46 6.70
CA ILE A 298 -15.86 19.05 8.09
C ILE A 298 -14.57 19.37 8.83
N GLU A 299 -14.66 20.23 9.84
CA GLU A 299 -13.54 20.61 10.68
C GLU A 299 -13.49 19.73 11.94
N ILE A 300 -12.29 19.22 12.25
CA ILE A 300 -12.00 18.52 13.49
C ILE A 300 -10.88 19.27 14.20
N VAL A 301 -11.18 19.76 15.40
CA VAL A 301 -10.21 20.41 16.28
C VAL A 301 -9.63 19.37 17.22
N CYS A 302 -8.32 19.15 17.12
CA CYS A 302 -7.57 18.20 17.94
C CYS A 302 -7.19 18.84 19.28
N ASN A 303 -8.14 18.93 20.21
CA ASN A 303 -8.02 19.73 21.44
C ASN A 303 -6.79 19.41 22.30
N GLN A 304 -6.31 18.16 22.29
CA GLN A 304 -5.15 17.73 23.07
C GLN A 304 -3.85 17.76 22.26
N SER A 305 -3.95 17.78 20.94
CA SER A 305 -2.81 17.77 20.03
C SER A 305 -2.41 19.20 19.66
N ILE A 306 -1.48 19.76 20.42
CA ILE A 306 -1.00 21.13 20.25
C ILE A 306 0.16 21.15 19.27
N TYR A 307 0.11 22.05 18.29
CA TYR A 307 1.21 22.23 17.34
C TYR A 307 2.39 22.95 18.00
N LYS A 308 3.55 22.28 18.05
CA LYS A 308 4.78 22.77 18.68
C LYS A 308 5.73 23.50 17.72
N GLY A 309 5.36 23.67 16.45
CA GLY A 309 6.20 24.38 15.48
C GLY A 309 6.17 25.90 15.67
N ASP A 310 7.22 26.57 15.20
CA ASP A 310 7.41 28.01 15.42
C ASP A 310 6.64 28.90 14.43
N GLU A 311 6.28 28.37 13.26
CA GLU A 311 5.64 29.12 12.17
C GLU A 311 4.24 28.59 11.88
N TYR A 312 3.36 29.48 11.40
CA TYR A 312 2.07 29.06 10.86
C TYR A 312 2.29 28.29 9.56
N GLU A 313 1.74 27.08 9.49
CA GLU A 313 1.80 26.26 8.29
C GLU A 313 0.42 25.71 7.93
N GLU A 314 0.15 25.67 6.64
CA GLU A 314 -1.04 25.02 6.09
C GLU A 314 -0.58 23.89 5.17
N ILE A 315 -0.98 22.67 5.50
CA ILE A 315 -0.57 21.48 4.75
C ILE A 315 -1.80 20.81 4.20
N ARG A 316 -1.71 20.37 2.95
CA ARG A 316 -2.76 19.61 2.31
C ARG A 316 -2.23 18.25 1.92
N VAL A 317 -2.88 17.21 2.43
CA VAL A 317 -2.59 15.81 2.14
C VAL A 317 -3.64 15.30 1.15
N TRP A 318 -3.18 14.79 0.00
CA TRP A 318 -4.02 14.36 -1.12
C TRP A 318 -3.98 12.84 -1.25
N GLY A 319 -5.12 12.21 -1.47
CA GLY A 319 -5.21 10.74 -1.49
C GLY A 319 -4.68 10.04 -2.75
N ASP A 320 -3.61 10.55 -3.39
CA ASP A 320 -3.02 9.98 -4.61
C ASP A 320 -1.70 9.25 -4.36
N VAL A 321 -0.84 9.68 -3.42
CA VAL A 321 0.30 8.89 -2.87
C VAL A 321 0.71 9.51 -1.53
N ASP A 322 0.54 8.79 -0.43
CA ASP A 322 0.93 9.25 0.91
C ASP A 322 1.81 8.22 1.62
N VAL A 323 2.90 8.71 2.22
CA VAL A 323 3.80 7.91 3.07
C VAL A 323 3.46 8.24 4.52
N PHE A 324 2.78 7.31 5.20
CA PHE A 324 2.51 7.43 6.63
C PHE A 324 3.56 6.65 7.43
N TYR A 325 4.16 7.30 8.41
CA TYR A 325 5.03 6.67 9.41
C TYR A 325 4.27 6.71 10.74
N PHE A 326 4.02 5.55 11.33
CA PHE A 326 3.41 5.40 12.64
C PHE A 326 4.42 4.82 13.63
#